data_AF-A0A323V8X9-F1
#
_entry.id   AF-A0A323V8X9-F1
#
_cell.length_a   1.000
_cell.length_b   1.000
_cell.length_c   1.000
_cell.angle_alpha   90.00
_cell.angle_beta   90.00
_cell.angle_gamma   90.00
#
_symmetry.space_group_name_H-M   'P 1'
#
loop_
_entity.id
_entity.type
_entity.pdbx_description
1 polymer ?
#
loop_
_entity_poly.entity_id
_entity_poly.type
_entity_poly.pdbx_seq_one_letter_code
_entity_poly.pdbx_strand_id
1 'polypeptide(L)'
;DEHVTPVGEAGAVTRVAPGVVVSVSGHMAHVSFPDVPGRAPLETIERRWPDLLPSLVDHGGVGFLLVHSEEFGPVVLGRDGLHRLRTGLVIGTDPLVPYGPHAAALVARVSAFPNCPDVVVNSRYDPETDEASPFEPHVGSHGGLGGPQQHGFLVHPRGFGDPGEVVGAEQLHRVFRGWLTDLGHPEPTGEQPTTATVLTAQA
;
A
#
# COMPACT_ATOMS: atom_id res chain seq x y z
N ASP A 1 -27.69 -17.37 -5.88
CA ASP A 1 -28.19 -16.31 -4.99
C ASP A 1 -27.64 -16.29 -3.57
N GLU A 2 -27.01 -17.34 -3.03
CA GLU A 2 -26.49 -17.36 -1.64
C GLU A 2 -25.08 -16.77 -1.42
N HIS A 3 -24.44 -16.18 -2.44
CA HIS A 3 -23.07 -15.67 -2.34
C HIS A 3 -22.93 -14.18 -2.67
N VAL A 4 -24.05 -13.43 -2.67
CA VAL A 4 -23.97 -11.98 -2.78
C VAL A 4 -23.69 -11.43 -1.40
N THR A 5 -22.46 -10.99 -1.16
CA THR A 5 -22.15 -10.19 0.03
C THR A 5 -22.94 -8.90 -0.06
N PRO A 6 -23.86 -8.60 0.90
CA PRO A 6 -24.65 -7.38 0.85
C PRO A 6 -23.72 -6.17 0.83
N VAL A 7 -23.89 -5.33 -0.18
CA VAL A 7 -23.08 -4.11 -0.36
C VAL A 7 -23.51 -3.10 0.69
N GLY A 8 -22.57 -2.64 1.52
CA GLY A 8 -22.81 -1.59 2.52
C GLY A 8 -23.05 -2.07 3.95
N GLU A 9 -23.16 -3.37 4.20
CA GLU A 9 -23.11 -3.91 5.56
C GLU A 9 -21.66 -4.07 6.01
N ALA A 10 -21.34 -3.63 7.23
CA ALA A 10 -20.03 -3.86 7.82
C ALA A 10 -19.84 -5.37 8.03
N GLY A 11 -18.89 -5.95 7.32
CA GLY A 11 -18.53 -7.36 7.52
C GLY A 11 -18.14 -7.62 8.97
N ALA A 12 -18.42 -8.82 9.46
CA ALA A 12 -17.97 -9.23 10.79
C ALA A 12 -16.43 -9.22 10.82
N VAL A 13 -15.85 -8.37 11.67
CA VAL A 13 -14.39 -8.22 11.77
C VAL A 13 -13.88 -9.03 12.96
N THR A 14 -13.00 -10.00 12.69
CA THR A 14 -12.32 -10.75 13.75
C THR A 14 -11.43 -9.81 14.54
N ARG A 15 -11.68 -9.72 15.85
CA ARG A 15 -10.84 -8.96 16.78
C ARG A 15 -9.79 -9.89 17.38
N VAL A 16 -8.53 -9.46 17.35
CA VAL A 16 -7.42 -10.20 17.98
C VAL A 16 -7.24 -9.86 19.46
N ALA A 17 -7.79 -8.72 19.87
CA ALA A 17 -7.88 -8.25 21.25
C ALA A 17 -9.04 -7.24 21.36
N PRO A 18 -9.51 -6.88 22.57
CA PRO A 18 -10.48 -5.81 22.74
C PRO A 18 -10.02 -4.53 22.03
N GLY A 19 -10.85 -3.98 21.14
CA GLY A 19 -10.51 -2.75 20.42
C GLY A 19 -9.46 -2.88 19.31
N VAL A 20 -8.98 -4.10 18.97
CA VAL A 20 -7.93 -4.29 17.96
C VAL A 20 -8.40 -5.19 16.82
N VAL A 21 -8.24 -4.68 15.61
CA VAL A 21 -8.48 -5.40 14.36
C VAL A 21 -7.15 -5.61 13.65
N VAL A 22 -6.89 -6.84 13.23
CA VAL A 22 -5.76 -7.17 12.36
C VAL A 22 -6.27 -7.87 11.12
N SER A 23 -5.87 -7.37 9.96
CA SER A 23 -6.06 -8.02 8.67
C SER A 23 -4.70 -8.32 8.06
N VAL A 24 -4.49 -9.56 7.64
CA VAL A 24 -3.28 -9.97 6.89
C VAL A 24 -3.61 -10.05 5.41
N SER A 25 -2.64 -9.71 4.59
CA SER A 25 -2.71 -9.86 3.13
C SER A 25 -1.32 -10.21 2.62
N GLY A 26 -1.08 -11.50 2.43
CA GLY A 26 0.23 -12.02 2.05
C GLY A 26 1.33 -11.58 3.01
N HIS A 27 2.30 -10.80 2.53
CA HIS A 27 3.43 -10.29 3.32
C HIS A 27 3.22 -8.87 3.88
N MET A 28 1.98 -8.40 3.90
CA MET A 28 1.56 -7.24 4.70
C MET A 28 0.57 -7.61 5.79
N ALA A 29 0.56 -6.83 6.86
CA ALA A 29 -0.50 -6.82 7.84
C ALA A 29 -0.96 -5.38 8.13
N HIS A 30 -2.22 -5.24 8.48
CA HIS A 30 -2.88 -3.97 8.77
C HIS A 30 -3.46 -4.05 10.18
N VAL A 31 -3.06 -3.11 11.04
CA VAL A 31 -3.58 -2.99 12.40
C VAL A 31 -4.43 -1.72 12.48
N SER A 32 -5.65 -1.87 12.98
CA SER A 32 -6.56 -0.76 13.24
C SER A 32 -7.10 -0.81 14.67
N PHE A 33 -7.31 0.36 15.24
CA PHE A 33 -7.88 0.61 16.56
C PHE A 33 -9.24 1.32 16.43
N PRO A 34 -10.35 0.59 16.19
CA PRO A 34 -11.65 1.21 15.89
C PRO A 34 -12.21 2.09 17.00
N ASP A 35 -11.68 1.96 18.23
CA ASP A 35 -12.08 2.77 19.38
C ASP A 35 -11.35 4.13 19.43
N VAL A 36 -10.42 4.38 18.51
CA VAL A 36 -9.75 5.67 18.30
C VAL A 36 -10.40 6.37 17.11
N PRO A 37 -10.95 7.59 17.28
CA PRO A 37 -11.52 8.33 16.16
C PRO A 37 -10.47 8.72 15.12
N GLY A 38 -10.74 8.43 13.84
CA GLY A 38 -9.83 8.71 12.74
C GLY A 38 -8.63 7.76 12.71
N ARG A 39 -7.55 8.17 12.03
CA ARG A 39 -6.29 7.42 12.02
C ARG A 39 -5.55 7.66 13.33
N ALA A 40 -5.26 6.62 14.09
CA ALA A 40 -4.56 6.72 15.36
C ALA A 40 -3.12 7.23 15.12
N PRO A 41 -2.73 8.36 15.73
CA PRO A 41 -1.38 8.87 15.57
C PRO A 41 -0.38 8.08 16.42
N LEU A 42 0.88 8.07 15.96
CA LEU A 42 2.03 7.41 16.58
C LEU A 42 2.10 7.73 18.07
N GLU A 43 1.95 9.01 18.40
CA GLU A 43 2.03 9.49 19.77
C GLU A 43 0.90 8.92 20.65
N THR A 44 -0.28 8.68 20.08
CA THR A 44 -1.39 8.00 20.78
C THR A 44 -1.12 6.51 20.95
N ILE A 45 -0.57 5.86 19.92
CA ILE A 45 -0.19 4.44 19.99
C ILE A 45 0.87 4.23 21.07
N GLU A 46 1.94 5.02 21.08
CA GLU A 46 3.02 4.95 22.08
C GLU A 46 2.53 5.20 23.51
N ARG A 47 1.60 6.15 23.71
CA ARG A 47 1.03 6.39 25.05
C ARG A 47 0.15 5.24 25.55
N ARG A 48 -0.63 4.64 24.66
CA ARG A 48 -1.65 3.64 25.03
C ARG A 48 -1.11 2.22 25.07
N TRP A 49 -0.12 1.93 24.23
CA TRP A 49 0.54 0.63 24.09
C TRP A 49 2.05 0.81 23.86
N PRO A 50 2.80 1.22 24.90
CA PRO A 50 4.21 1.60 24.77
C PRO A 50 5.10 0.49 24.20
N ASP A 51 4.77 -0.77 24.48
CA ASP A 51 5.57 -1.91 24.02
C ASP A 51 5.18 -2.40 22.61
N LEU A 52 4.08 -1.91 22.01
CA LEU A 52 3.55 -2.46 20.77
C LEU A 52 4.49 -2.26 19.58
N LEU A 53 4.80 -1.00 19.26
CA LEU A 53 5.65 -0.69 18.11
C LEU A 53 7.09 -1.22 18.30
N PRO A 54 7.74 -1.05 19.47
CA PRO A 54 9.06 -1.62 19.72
C PRO A 54 9.10 -3.15 19.57
N SER A 55 8.11 -3.86 20.12
CA SER A 55 8.07 -5.33 20.01
C SER A 55 7.87 -5.80 18.57
N LEU A 56 7.06 -5.07 17.78
CA LEU A 56 6.85 -5.40 16.38
C LEU A 56 8.10 -5.17 15.53
N VAL A 57 8.81 -4.05 15.67
CA VAL A 57 10.03 -3.80 14.88
C VAL A 57 11.21 -4.68 15.28
N ASP A 58 11.26 -5.17 16.52
CA ASP A 58 12.32 -6.11 16.95
C ASP A 58 12.03 -7.57 16.52
N HIS A 59 10.79 -7.88 16.14
CA HIS A 59 10.44 -9.22 15.69
C HIS A 59 11.10 -9.54 14.33
N GLY A 60 11.89 -10.61 14.25
CA GLY A 60 12.68 -10.94 13.05
C GLY A 60 11.89 -11.22 11.77
N GLY A 61 10.57 -11.42 11.87
CA GLY A 61 9.65 -11.53 10.73
C GLY A 61 9.12 -10.18 10.18
N VAL A 62 9.39 -9.06 10.86
CA VAL A 62 8.96 -7.72 10.45
C VAL A 62 10.12 -6.99 9.79
N GLY A 63 9.86 -6.38 8.63
CA GLY A 63 10.83 -5.56 7.92
C GLY A 63 10.72 -4.10 8.37
N PHE A 64 9.50 -3.55 8.32
CA PHE A 64 9.21 -2.22 8.82
C PHE A 64 7.73 -2.04 9.18
N LEU A 65 7.46 -0.99 9.95
CA LEU A 65 6.13 -0.46 10.21
C LEU A 65 5.97 0.91 9.53
N LEU A 66 4.81 1.19 8.93
CA LEU A 66 4.40 2.54 8.58
C LEU A 66 3.32 3.01 9.56
N VAL A 67 3.56 4.16 10.18
CA VAL A 67 2.67 4.84 11.13
C VAL A 67 2.50 6.31 10.74
N HIS A 68 1.52 6.99 11.33
CA HIS A 68 1.32 8.44 11.16
C HIS A 68 1.67 9.18 12.44
N SER A 69 2.55 10.16 12.39
CA SER A 69 2.78 11.11 13.48
C SER A 69 2.02 12.41 13.18
N GLU A 70 1.41 13.01 14.20
CA GLU A 70 0.84 14.36 14.06
C GLU A 70 1.94 15.39 13.77
N GLU A 71 3.08 15.26 14.45
CA GLU A 71 4.20 16.18 14.31
C GLU A 71 4.98 15.95 13.01
N PHE A 72 5.25 14.70 12.64
CA PHE A 72 6.18 14.33 11.56
C PHE A 72 5.51 13.82 10.27
N GLY A 73 4.20 13.54 10.30
CA GLY A 73 3.48 12.93 9.19
C GLY A 73 3.81 11.43 9.07
N PRO A 74 3.86 10.85 7.85
CA PRO A 74 4.22 9.44 7.68
C PRO A 74 5.64 9.12 8.16
N VAL A 75 5.75 8.14 9.05
CA VAL A 75 7.03 7.65 9.59
C VAL A 75 7.12 6.15 9.36
N VAL A 76 8.27 5.71 8.85
CA VAL A 76 8.62 4.29 8.75
C VAL A 76 9.57 3.93 9.88
N LEU A 77 9.22 2.91 10.65
CA LEU A 77 10.00 2.39 11.76
C LEU A 77 10.59 1.04 11.35
N GLY A 78 11.90 0.86 11.51
CA GLY A 78 12.58 -0.42 11.42
C GLY A 78 13.28 -0.73 12.74
N ARG A 79 13.92 -1.90 12.80
CA ARG A 79 14.63 -2.36 14.01
C ARG A 79 15.70 -1.39 14.50
N ASP A 80 16.53 -0.91 13.57
CA ASP A 80 17.74 -0.14 13.87
C ASP A 80 17.65 1.34 13.42
N GLY A 81 16.45 1.82 13.09
CA GLY A 81 16.27 3.19 12.64
C GLY A 81 14.87 3.50 12.12
N LEU A 82 14.71 4.73 11.65
CA LEU A 82 13.44 5.25 11.13
C LEU A 82 13.66 6.23 9.98
N HIS A 83 12.60 6.42 9.20
CA HIS A 83 12.55 7.36 8.09
C HIS A 83 11.26 8.20 8.17
N ARG A 84 11.40 9.52 8.36
CA ARG A 84 10.30 10.49 8.27
C ARG A 84 10.07 10.87 6.81
N LEU A 85 9.07 10.26 6.18
CA LEU A 85 8.90 10.34 4.71
C LEU A 85 8.58 11.76 4.22
N ARG A 86 7.97 12.60 5.06
CA ARG A 86 7.64 13.99 4.67
C ARG A 86 8.87 14.87 4.50
N THR A 87 9.91 14.67 5.33
CA THR A 87 11.14 15.49 5.29
C THR A 87 12.32 14.76 4.67
N GLY A 88 12.22 13.44 4.46
CA GLY A 88 13.34 12.58 4.07
C GLY A 88 14.38 12.38 5.17
N LEU A 89 14.04 12.70 6.43
CA LEU A 89 14.99 12.55 7.54
C LEU A 89 15.07 11.07 7.95
N VAL A 90 16.28 10.54 7.96
CA VAL A 90 16.60 9.21 8.49
C VAL A 90 17.33 9.35 9.82
N ILE A 91 16.95 8.54 10.80
CA ILE A 91 17.66 8.39 12.09
C ILE A 91 18.04 6.91 12.23
N GLY A 92 19.33 6.62 12.40
CA GLY A 92 19.83 5.25 12.39
C GLY A 92 19.88 4.68 10.97
N THR A 93 19.51 3.42 10.80
CA THR A 93 19.44 2.75 9.48
C THR A 93 18.11 3.04 8.80
N ASP A 94 18.13 3.45 7.53
CA ASP A 94 16.89 3.63 6.74
C ASP A 94 16.21 2.27 6.50
N PRO A 95 14.99 2.04 7.03
CA PRO A 95 14.31 0.77 6.85
C PRO A 95 13.92 0.47 5.39
N LEU A 96 13.90 1.48 4.51
CA LEU A 96 13.41 1.35 3.14
C LEU A 96 14.48 1.01 2.10
N VAL A 97 15.76 1.10 2.45
CA VAL A 97 16.88 0.83 1.52
C VAL A 97 16.77 -0.53 0.81
N PRO A 98 16.42 -1.65 1.49
CA PRO A 98 16.32 -2.95 0.84
C PRO A 98 15.23 -3.05 -0.24
N TYR A 99 14.27 -2.12 -0.26
CA TYR A 99 13.07 -2.17 -1.10
C TYR A 99 13.16 -1.33 -2.37
N GLY A 100 14.31 -0.72 -2.62
CA GLY A 100 14.62 0.06 -3.81
C GLY A 100 14.34 1.56 -3.70
N PRO A 101 14.82 2.35 -4.67
CA PRO A 101 14.84 3.82 -4.60
C PRO A 101 13.46 4.47 -4.55
N HIS A 102 12.43 3.77 -5.06
CA HIS A 102 11.07 4.26 -5.11
C HIS A 102 10.25 3.95 -3.86
N ALA A 103 10.78 3.16 -2.92
CA ALA A 103 10.06 2.67 -1.76
C ALA A 103 9.48 3.80 -0.90
N ALA A 104 10.27 4.84 -0.60
CA ALA A 104 9.81 5.96 0.22
C ALA A 104 8.59 6.67 -0.38
N ALA A 105 8.59 6.94 -1.69
CA ALA A 105 7.48 7.57 -2.37
C ALA A 105 6.23 6.66 -2.41
N LEU A 106 6.42 5.36 -2.67
CA LEU A 106 5.33 4.38 -2.68
C LEU A 106 4.69 4.22 -1.30
N VAL A 107 5.48 4.13 -0.24
CA VAL A 107 4.99 4.03 1.15
C VAL A 107 4.31 5.34 1.59
N ALA A 108 4.86 6.50 1.23
CA ALA A 108 4.23 7.80 1.50
C ALA A 108 2.85 7.91 0.84
N ARG A 109 2.72 7.38 -0.39
CA ARG A 109 1.42 7.31 -1.09
C ARG A 109 0.43 6.41 -0.36
N VAL A 110 0.85 5.24 0.12
CA VAL A 110 -0.03 4.37 0.93
C VAL A 110 -0.56 5.12 2.16
N SER A 111 0.32 5.86 2.84
CA SER A 111 -0.08 6.68 3.99
C SER A 111 -1.07 7.80 3.67
N ALA A 112 -1.19 8.22 2.41
CA ALA A 112 -2.08 9.31 2.00
C ALA A 112 -3.53 8.84 1.76
N PHE A 113 -3.78 7.53 1.72
CA PHE A 113 -5.12 7.02 1.53
C PHE A 113 -6.02 7.27 2.75
N PRO A 114 -7.28 7.72 2.56
CA PRO A 114 -8.19 7.98 3.67
C PRO A 114 -8.48 6.77 4.56
N ASN A 115 -8.35 5.57 3.99
CA ASN A 115 -8.56 4.28 4.67
C ASN A 115 -7.24 3.57 4.99
N CYS A 116 -6.10 4.26 4.99
CA CYS A 116 -4.85 3.70 5.48
C CYS A 116 -5.03 3.27 6.95
N PRO A 117 -4.63 2.05 7.33
CA PRO A 117 -4.71 1.59 8.71
C PRO A 117 -3.77 2.39 9.62
N ASP A 118 -3.93 2.18 10.93
CA ASP A 118 -3.16 2.88 11.95
C ASP A 118 -1.69 2.44 11.93
N VAL A 119 -1.47 1.14 11.75
CA VAL A 119 -0.15 0.54 11.48
C VAL A 119 -0.23 -0.33 10.25
N VAL A 120 0.61 -0.06 9.26
CA VAL A 120 0.90 -1.00 8.17
C VAL A 120 2.19 -1.73 8.53
N VAL A 121 2.19 -3.05 8.44
CA VAL A 121 3.35 -3.90 8.68
C VAL A 121 3.76 -4.50 7.34
N ASN A 122 5.01 -4.32 6.95
CA ASN A 122 5.62 -5.10 5.89
C ASN A 122 6.49 -6.17 6.53
N SER A 123 6.35 -7.42 6.10
CA SER A 123 7.23 -8.47 6.61
C SER A 123 8.67 -8.24 6.16
N ARG A 124 9.59 -8.96 6.80
CA ARG A 124 11.00 -8.92 6.45
C ARG A 124 11.19 -9.48 5.04
N TYR A 125 11.85 -8.71 4.20
CA TYR A 125 12.38 -9.14 2.91
C TYR A 125 13.87 -9.40 3.05
N ASP A 126 14.34 -10.52 2.50
CA ASP A 126 15.75 -10.88 2.45
C ASP A 126 16.28 -10.69 1.01
N PRO A 127 17.15 -9.69 0.78
CA PRO A 127 17.67 -9.41 -0.55
C PRO A 127 18.69 -10.45 -1.03
N GLU A 128 19.22 -11.32 -0.16
CA GLU A 128 20.15 -12.38 -0.58
C GLU A 128 19.41 -13.57 -1.20
N THR A 129 18.26 -13.94 -0.63
CA THR A 129 17.43 -15.04 -1.12
C THR A 129 16.31 -14.58 -2.04
N ASP A 130 16.04 -13.27 -2.09
CA ASP A 130 14.92 -12.65 -2.78
C ASP A 130 13.54 -13.10 -2.25
N GLU A 131 13.49 -13.47 -0.97
CA GLU A 131 12.31 -14.01 -0.29
C GLU A 131 11.71 -13.03 0.72
N ALA A 132 10.39 -13.09 0.88
CA ALA A 132 9.67 -12.43 1.96
C ALA A 132 8.69 -13.41 2.62
N SER A 133 8.64 -13.41 3.96
CA SER A 133 7.75 -14.32 4.69
C SER A 133 6.33 -13.78 4.73
N PRO A 134 5.29 -14.54 4.32
CA PRO A 134 3.92 -14.12 4.51
C PRO A 134 3.48 -14.19 5.97
N PHE A 135 2.48 -13.37 6.32
CA PHE A 135 1.72 -13.51 7.57
C PHE A 135 0.56 -14.53 7.44
N GLU A 136 0.42 -15.15 6.27
CA GLU A 136 -0.58 -16.16 5.94
C GLU A 136 0.07 -17.54 5.76
N PRO A 137 -0.67 -18.64 5.95
CA PRO A 137 -0.14 -20.00 5.82
C PRO A 137 0.12 -20.44 4.36
N HIS A 138 -0.01 -19.53 3.39
CA HIS A 138 0.15 -19.84 1.97
C HIS A 138 1.63 -19.97 1.58
N VAL A 139 1.91 -20.88 0.63
CA VAL A 139 3.27 -21.15 0.11
C VAL A 139 3.81 -19.98 -0.73
N GLY A 140 2.92 -19.20 -1.34
CA GLY A 140 3.25 -18.00 -2.10
C GLY A 140 2.43 -16.81 -1.61
N SER A 141 2.98 -15.61 -1.74
CA SER A 141 2.32 -14.39 -1.33
C SER A 141 2.78 -13.18 -2.14
N HIS A 142 2.00 -12.09 -2.07
CA HIS A 142 2.29 -10.80 -2.68
C HIS A 142 1.62 -9.70 -1.85
N GLY A 143 1.77 -8.44 -2.26
CA GLY A 143 0.91 -7.33 -1.82
C GLY A 143 1.63 -6.21 -1.06
N GLY A 144 2.87 -6.42 -0.65
CA GLY A 144 3.77 -5.46 -0.01
C GLY A 144 5.03 -5.21 -0.82
N LEU A 145 6.06 -4.67 -0.15
CA LEU A 145 7.35 -4.34 -0.75
C LEU A 145 8.38 -5.44 -0.54
N GLY A 146 9.22 -5.65 -1.54
CA GLY A 146 10.29 -6.64 -1.58
C GLY A 146 10.05 -7.69 -2.67
N GLY A 147 11.13 -8.14 -3.29
CA GLY A 147 11.14 -9.33 -4.14
C GLY A 147 10.69 -9.13 -5.59
N PRO A 148 10.59 -10.24 -6.35
CA PRO A 148 10.29 -10.24 -7.79
C PRO A 148 8.97 -9.58 -8.18
N GLN A 149 8.00 -9.49 -7.26
CA GLN A 149 6.70 -8.87 -7.51
C GLN A 149 6.80 -7.39 -7.89
N GLN A 150 7.92 -6.74 -7.57
CA GLN A 150 8.17 -5.34 -7.93
C GLN A 150 8.64 -5.16 -9.39
N HIS A 151 8.99 -6.25 -10.08
CA HIS A 151 9.58 -6.23 -11.42
C HIS A 151 8.54 -6.51 -12.52
N GLY A 152 7.61 -5.58 -12.70
CA GLY A 152 6.70 -5.58 -13.86
C GLY A 152 7.42 -5.17 -15.15
N PHE A 153 6.91 -5.62 -16.30
CA PHE A 153 7.36 -5.18 -17.61
C PHE A 153 6.17 -4.81 -18.51
N LEU A 154 6.39 -3.91 -19.46
CA LEU A 154 5.40 -3.47 -20.43
C LEU A 154 5.88 -3.82 -21.84
N VAL A 155 5.08 -4.60 -22.57
CA VAL A 155 5.27 -4.81 -24.01
C VAL A 155 4.21 -4.00 -24.75
N HIS A 156 4.64 -3.13 -25.66
CA HIS A 156 3.76 -2.26 -26.42
C HIS A 156 4.17 -2.18 -27.90
N PRO A 157 3.24 -1.77 -28.80
CA PRO A 157 3.58 -1.55 -30.20
C PRO A 157 4.72 -0.56 -30.39
N ARG A 158 5.63 -0.86 -31.34
CA ARG A 158 6.79 0.00 -31.65
C ARG A 158 6.45 1.42 -32.07
N GLY A 159 5.24 1.63 -32.60
CA GLY A 159 4.79 2.94 -33.05
C GLY A 159 4.27 3.85 -31.94
N PHE A 160 4.16 3.35 -30.70
CA PHE A 160 3.67 4.15 -29.57
C PHE A 160 4.82 4.96 -28.96
N GLY A 161 4.48 6.10 -28.36
CA GLY A 161 5.46 6.95 -27.68
C GLY A 161 6.21 6.21 -26.57
N ASP A 162 7.46 6.59 -26.33
CA ASP A 162 8.29 6.00 -25.28
C ASP A 162 7.64 6.19 -23.90
N PRO A 163 7.35 5.10 -23.14
CA PRO A 163 6.75 5.21 -21.82
C PRO A 163 7.69 5.79 -20.76
N GLY A 164 9.01 5.86 -21.01
CA GLY A 164 10.01 6.26 -20.01
C GLY A 164 10.08 5.30 -18.81
N GLU A 165 10.61 5.77 -17.69
CA GLU A 165 10.54 5.01 -16.42
C GLU A 165 9.11 5.04 -15.87
N VAL A 166 8.53 3.86 -15.64
CA VAL A 166 7.17 3.73 -15.10
C VAL A 166 7.23 3.18 -13.68
N VAL A 167 6.94 4.05 -12.71
CA VAL A 167 6.89 3.70 -11.29
C VAL A 167 5.44 3.58 -10.84
N GLY A 168 4.98 2.33 -10.71
CA GLY A 168 3.66 2.00 -10.21
C GLY A 168 2.51 2.20 -11.21
N ALA A 169 1.33 1.70 -10.84
CA ALA A 169 0.16 1.62 -11.72
C ALA A 169 -0.37 2.99 -12.17
N GLU A 170 -0.18 4.04 -11.37
CA GLU A 170 -0.68 5.38 -11.71
C GLU A 170 0.11 6.01 -12.87
N GLN A 171 1.44 5.87 -12.86
CA GLN A 171 2.26 6.33 -13.97
C GLN A 171 1.97 5.52 -15.23
N LEU A 172 1.81 4.20 -15.09
CA LEU A 172 1.41 3.33 -16.20
C LEU A 172 0.06 3.75 -16.79
N HIS A 173 -0.91 4.09 -15.95
CA HIS A 173 -2.21 4.59 -16.40
C HIS A 173 -2.08 5.89 -17.20
N ARG A 174 -1.20 6.82 -16.79
CA ARG A 174 -0.95 8.06 -17.55
C ARG A 174 -0.29 7.78 -18.91
N VAL A 175 0.64 6.82 -18.98
CA VAL A 175 1.21 6.34 -20.25
C VAL A 175 0.09 5.85 -21.18
N PHE A 176 -0.81 5.00 -20.69
CA PHE A 176 -1.92 4.49 -21.49
C PHE A 176 -2.89 5.59 -21.94
N ARG A 177 -3.17 6.55 -21.08
CA ARG A 177 -3.98 7.73 -21.44
C ARG A 177 -3.30 8.56 -22.53
N GLY A 178 -2.00 8.78 -22.43
CA GLY A 178 -1.21 9.49 -23.44
C GLY A 178 -1.31 8.81 -24.81
N TRP A 179 -1.08 7.50 -24.86
CA TRP A 179 -1.18 6.73 -26.11
C TRP A 179 -2.57 6.75 -26.73
N LEU A 180 -3.64 6.75 -25.93
CA LEU A 180 -5.00 6.91 -26.46
C LEU A 180 -5.15 8.26 -27.17
N THR A 181 -4.64 9.34 -26.56
CA THR A 181 -4.67 10.67 -27.16
C THR A 181 -3.79 10.77 -28.41
N ASP A 182 -2.62 10.15 -28.42
CA ASP A 182 -1.74 10.08 -29.60
C ASP A 182 -2.41 9.36 -30.79
N LEU A 183 -3.28 8.39 -30.52
CA LEU A 183 -4.10 7.69 -31.51
C LEU A 183 -5.33 8.48 -31.97
N GLY A 184 -5.55 9.69 -31.44
CA GLY A 184 -6.65 10.57 -31.80
C GLY A 184 -7.92 10.39 -30.95
N HIS A 185 -7.88 9.62 -29.86
CA HIS A 185 -8.99 9.57 -28.92
C HIS A 185 -9.06 10.86 -28.07
N PRO A 186 -10.26 11.29 -27.65
CA PRO A 186 -10.39 12.33 -26.64
C PRO A 186 -9.62 11.98 -25.37
N GLU A 187 -9.12 12.99 -24.66
CA GLU A 187 -8.42 12.77 -23.40
C GLU A 187 -9.34 12.05 -22.38
N PRO A 188 -8.96 10.88 -21.84
CA PRO A 188 -9.82 10.14 -20.92
C PRO A 188 -10.01 10.89 -19.61
N THR A 189 -11.16 11.50 -19.34
CA THR A 189 -11.35 12.33 -18.13
C THR A 189 -11.49 11.52 -16.84
N GLY A 190 -11.71 10.21 -16.94
CA GLY A 190 -11.99 9.34 -15.79
C GLY A 190 -13.41 9.50 -15.24
N GLU A 191 -14.23 10.35 -15.85
CA GLU A 191 -15.67 10.39 -15.59
C GLU A 191 -16.31 9.10 -16.12
N GLN A 192 -17.07 8.42 -15.27
CA GLN A 192 -17.93 7.33 -15.72
C GLN A 192 -18.88 7.88 -16.78
N PRO A 193 -19.13 7.17 -17.90
CA PRO A 193 -20.17 7.58 -18.82
C PRO A 193 -21.49 7.69 -18.04
N THR A 194 -21.98 8.91 -17.86
CA THR A 194 -23.32 9.14 -17.31
C THR A 194 -24.33 8.67 -18.35
N THR A 195 -24.66 7.38 -18.29
CA THR A 195 -25.66 6.70 -19.11
C THR A 195 -25.22 6.45 -20.55
N ALA A 196 -24.99 5.18 -20.91
CA ALA A 196 -25.05 4.76 -22.30
C ALA A 196 -26.50 4.95 -22.79
N THR A 197 -26.77 5.96 -23.60
CA THR A 197 -28.01 6.00 -24.37
C THR A 197 -27.95 4.87 -25.40
N VAL A 198 -28.64 3.77 -25.13
CA VAL A 198 -28.88 2.71 -26.12
C VAL A 198 -29.79 3.32 -27.20
N LEU A 199 -29.19 3.78 -28.29
CA LEU A 199 -29.94 4.06 -29.52
C LEU A 199 -30.32 2.73 -30.15
N THR A 200 -31.52 2.24 -29.84
CA THR A 200 -32.14 1.18 -30.65
C THR A 200 -32.61 1.81 -31.96
N ALA A 201 -31.88 1.57 -33.05
CA ALA A 201 -32.43 1.73 -34.39
C ALA A 201 -33.40 0.57 -34.64
N GLN A 202 -34.69 0.87 -34.78
CA GLN A 202 -35.62 -0.04 -35.46
C GLN A 202 -35.47 0.16 -36.97
N ALA A 203 -35.58 -0.94 -37.71
CA ALA A 203 -35.44 -1.04 -39.16
C ALA A 203 -36.44 -0.16 -39.93
#